data_AF-A0A1H4ML77-F1
#
_entry.id   AF-A0A1H4ML77-F1
#
_cell.length_a   1.000
_cell.length_b   1.000
_cell.length_c   1.000
_cell.angle_alpha   90.00
_cell.angle_beta   90.00
_cell.angle_gamma   90.00
#
_symmetry.space_group_name_H-M   'P 1'
#
loop_
_entity.id
_entity.type
_entity.pdbx_description
1 polymer ?
#
loop_
_entity_poly.entity_id
_entity_poly.type
_entity_poly.pdbx_seq_one_letter_code
_entity_poly.pdbx_strand_id
1 'polypeptide(L)' 'MTNAQEKRVNLIAERKGFRLDKAGHGKGHGRFYIMNLAEGARMRSGVVDHEYSFSLEEAETWLATQAK' A
#
# COMPACT_ATOMS: atom_id res chain seq x y z
N MET A 1 -4.01 -15.48 -2.27
CA MET A 1 -2.80 -14.99 -1.57
C MET A 1 -3.19 -14.66 -0.15
N THR A 2 -2.37 -15.04 0.81
CA THR A 2 -2.78 -15.35 2.18
C THR A 2 -2.97 -14.07 3.02
N ASN A 3 -4.07 -14.02 3.77
CA ASN A 3 -4.44 -12.98 4.74
C ASN A 3 -3.27 -12.57 5.70
N ALA A 4 -2.27 -13.45 5.88
CA ALA A 4 -1.06 -13.18 6.64
C ALA A 4 -0.14 -12.11 6.00
N GLN A 5 -0.01 -12.09 4.67
CA GLN A 5 0.80 -11.08 3.98
C GLN A 5 0.14 -9.70 4.10
N GLU A 6 -1.18 -9.60 3.90
CA GLU A 6 -1.94 -8.36 4.13
C GLU A 6 -1.71 -7.82 5.55
N LYS A 7 -1.82 -8.67 6.58
CA LYS A 7 -1.58 -8.27 7.97
C LYS A 7 -0.16 -7.78 8.21
N ARG A 8 0.84 -8.47 7.65
CA ARG A 8 2.24 -8.08 7.76
C ARG A 8 2.50 -6.71 7.14
N VAL A 9 2.03 -6.50 5.91
CA VAL A 9 2.24 -5.24 5.18
C VAL A 9 1.52 -4.08 5.86
N ASN A 10 0.31 -4.32 6.39
CA ASN A 10 -0.40 -3.33 7.22
C ASN A 10 0.42 -2.92 8.45
N LEU A 11 0.95 -3.89 9.20
CA LEU A 11 1.78 -3.60 10.37
C LEU A 11 3.03 -2.79 10.03
N ILE A 12 3.67 -3.08 8.88
CA ILE A 12 4.84 -2.32 8.41
C ILE A 12 4.43 -0.89 8.07
N ALA A 13 3.31 -0.70 7.38
CA ALA A 13 2.78 0.62 7.04
C ALA A 13 2.49 1.45 8.29
N GLU A 14 1.75 0.89 9.26
CA GLU A 14 1.38 1.58 10.50
C GLU A 14 2.62 2.01 11.28
N ARG A 15 3.65 1.15 11.37
CA ARG A 15 4.92 1.47 12.04
C ARG A 15 5.72 2.61 11.38
N LYS A 16 5.41 2.92 10.12
CA LYS A 16 6.05 3.97 9.32
C LYS A 16 5.14 5.18 9.12
N GLY A 17 3.99 5.25 9.78
CA GLY A 17 3.04 6.36 9.64
C GLY A 17 2.18 6.31 8.37
N PHE A 18 2.07 5.13 7.75
CA PHE A 18 1.21 4.89 6.60
C PHE A 18 0.03 3.97 6.96
N ARG A 19 -0.96 3.93 6.08
CA ARG A 19 -2.10 3.00 6.16
C ARG A 19 -2.36 2.39 4.79
N LEU A 20 -2.64 1.09 4.73
CA LEU A 20 -3.18 0.50 3.50
C LEU A 20 -4.71 0.53 3.50
N ASP A 21 -5.29 1.02 2.42
CA ASP A 21 -6.72 0.90 2.14
C ASP A 21 -6.93 0.03 0.89
N LYS A 22 -7.95 -0.82 0.90
CA LYS A 22 -8.27 -1.65 -0.28
C LYS A 22 -8.79 -0.78 -1.41
N ALA A 23 -8.19 -0.89 -2.60
CA ALA A 23 -8.79 -0.33 -3.81
C ALA A 23 -10.06 -1.15 -4.08
N GLY A 24 -11.22 -0.49 -4.13
CA GLY A 24 -12.54 -1.14 -4.07
C GLY A 24 -12.83 -2.20 -5.15
N HIS A 25 -14.02 -2.82 -5.04
CA HIS A 25 -14.47 -3.89 -5.93
C HIS A 25 -14.52 -3.45 -7.41
N GLY A 26 -13.81 -4.19 -8.28
CA GLY A 26 -13.70 -3.92 -9.72
C GLY A 26 -12.41 -4.52 -10.31
N LYS A 27 -11.90 -3.95 -11.41
CA LYS A 27 -10.60 -4.35 -12.02
C LYS A 27 -9.37 -4.16 -11.11
N GLY A 28 -9.53 -3.53 -9.94
CA GLY A 28 -8.52 -3.38 -8.90
C GLY A 28 -8.58 -4.44 -7.79
N HIS A 29 -9.31 -5.54 -7.98
CA HIS A 29 -9.42 -6.61 -6.98
C HIS A 29 -8.03 -7.15 -6.60
N GLY A 30 -7.64 -6.98 -5.33
CA GLY A 30 -6.31 -7.35 -4.83
C GLY A 30 -5.26 -6.23 -4.85
N ARG A 31 -5.65 -4.98 -5.13
CA ARG A 31 -4.77 -3.80 -5.02
C ARG A 31 -5.13 -2.91 -3.83
N PHE A 32 -4.16 -2.11 -3.41
CA PHE A 32 -4.19 -1.30 -2.19
C PHE A 32 -3.73 0.12 -2.48
N TYR A 33 -4.28 1.09 -1.77
CA TYR A 33 -3.76 2.44 -1.68
C TYR A 33 -2.89 2.55 -0.43
N ILE A 34 -1.73 3.19 -0.54
CA ILE A 34 -0.94 3.57 0.63
C ILE A 34 -1.26 5.04 0.94
N MET A 35 -1.79 5.30 2.12
CA MET A 35 -2.09 6.63 2.64
C MET A 35 -0.98 7.07 3.58
N ASN A 36 -0.40 8.25 3.36
CA ASN A 36 0.44 8.93 4.35
C ASN A 36 -0.47 9.58 5.39
N LEU A 37 -0.35 9.17 6.65
CA LEU A 37 -1.18 9.71 7.73
C LEU A 37 -0.75 11.13 8.16
N ALA A 38 0.52 11.50 7.93
CA ALA A 38 1.02 12.83 8.24
C ALA A 38 0.53 13.88 7.20
N GLU A 39 0.53 13.51 5.92
CA GLU A 39 0.11 14.40 4.83
C GLU A 39 -1.37 14.26 4.45
N GLY A 40 -2.04 13.19 4.91
CA GLY A 40 -3.41 12.87 4.51
C GLY A 40 -3.57 12.50 3.03
N ALA A 41 -2.47 12.16 2.34
CA ALA A 41 -2.41 11.99 0.90
C ALA A 41 -2.11 10.54 0.48
N ARG A 42 -2.51 10.19 -0.75
CA ARG A 42 -2.17 8.91 -1.37
C ARG A 42 -0.76 8.94 -1.91
N MET A 43 0.01 7.90 -1.64
CA MET A 43 1.34 7.73 -2.19
C MET A 43 1.28 7.22 -3.63
N ARG A 44 2.16 7.76 -4.47
CA ARG A 44 2.33 7.29 -5.85
C ARG A 44 3.14 6.00 -5.84
N SER A 45 2.63 4.98 -6.51
CA SER A 45 3.30 3.70 -6.70
C SER A 45 4.39 3.75 -7.76
N GLY A 46 4.30 4.71 -8.70
CA GLY A 46 5.22 4.80 -9.83
C GLY A 46 5.00 3.70 -10.89
N VAL A 47 3.93 2.92 -10.78
CA VAL A 47 3.57 1.87 -11.75
C VAL A 47 2.75 2.49 -12.88
N VAL A 48 3.20 2.32 -14.13
CA VAL A 48 2.67 2.98 -15.34
C VAL A 48 1.16 2.78 -15.54
N ASP A 49 0.61 1.62 -15.19
CA ASP A 49 -0.84 1.34 -15.29
C ASP A 49 -1.61 1.55 -13.99
N HIS A 50 -0.91 1.83 -12.88
CA HIS A 50 -1.45 1.76 -11.53
C HIS A 50 -0.88 2.84 -10.61
N GLU A 51 -0.75 4.07 -11.09
CA GLU A 51 0.00 5.17 -10.48
C GLU A 51 -0.25 5.40 -8.98
N TYR A 52 -1.45 5.11 -8.48
CA TYR A 52 -1.81 5.28 -7.06
C TYR A 52 -2.09 3.99 -6.31
N SER A 53 -2.05 2.83 -6.97
CA SER A 53 -2.41 1.55 -6.37
C SER A 53 -1.23 0.58 -6.40
N PHE A 54 -1.20 -0.32 -5.42
CA PHE A 54 -0.12 -1.27 -5.18
C PHE A 54 -0.70 -2.68 -5.07
N SER A 55 -0.05 -3.68 -5.64
CA SER A 55 -0.17 -5.05 -5.14
C SER A 55 0.44 -5.14 -3.73
N LEU A 56 0.22 -6.23 -3.00
CA LEU A 56 0.84 -6.40 -1.66
C LEU A 56 2.36 -6.43 -1.72
N GLU A 57 2.92 -7.04 -2.76
CA GLU A 57 4.36 -7.13 -2.96
C GLU A 57 4.96 -5.76 -3.33
N GLU A 58 4.28 -5.00 -4.20
CA GLU A 58 4.65 -3.62 -4.52
C GLU A 58 4.59 -2.75 -3.28
N ALA A 59 3.55 -2.89 -2.46
CA ALA A 59 3.40 -2.12 -1.22
C ALA A 59 4.49 -2.46 -0.20
N GLU A 60 4.82 -3.74 -0.02
CA GLU A 60 5.90 -4.17 0.88
C GLU A 60 7.25 -3.61 0.44
N THR A 61 7.55 -3.70 -0.86
CA THR A 61 8.79 -3.16 -1.45
C THR A 61 8.85 -1.64 -1.29
N TRP A 62 7.75 -0.95 -1.60
CA TRP A 62 7.67 0.49 -1.46
C TRP A 62 7.88 0.93 0.00
N LEU A 63 7.21 0.29 0.95
CA LEU A 63 7.37 0.55 2.39
C LEU A 63 8.79 0.27 2.89
N ALA A 64 9.48 -0.72 2.32
CA ALA A 64 10.88 -1.00 2.65
C ALA A 64 11.82 0.15 2.23
N THR A 65 11.49 0.87 1.15
CA THR A 65 12.28 2.05 0.71
C THR A 65 12.00 3.30 1.52
N GLN A 66 10.86 3.39 2.20
CA GLN A 66 10.53 4.57 3.00
C GLN A 66 11.34 4.59 4.30
N ALA A 67 11.92 5.75 4.62
CA ALA A 67 12.49 5.99 5.95
C ALA A 67 11.39 5.91 7.03
N LYS A 68 11.82 5.68 8.28
CA LYS A 68 10.92 5.74 9.43
C LYS A 68 10.78 7.18 9.89
#